data_AF-A0A095M1A6-F1
#
_entry.id   AF-A0A095M1A6-F1
#
_cell.length_a   1.000
_cell.length_b   1.000
_cell.length_c   1.000
_cell.angle_alpha   90.00
_cell.angle_beta   90.00
_cell.angle_gamma   90.00
#
_symmetry.space_group_name_H-M   'P 1'
#
loop_
_entity.id
_entity.type
_entity.pdbx_description
1 polymer ?
#
loop_
_entity_poly.entity_id
_entity_poly.type
_entity_poly.pdbx_seq_one_letter_code
_entity_poly.pdbx_strand_id
1 'polypeptide(L)'
;MGFYGPEPFERATATYVWLGLRVPGALIVEVEGNAPRYTTGIQLVRDPRFVGGLKIDVMGWTGPLSSGTQSYKVRHTFQGVFHPTIVVHGSNKTEVVEVKQIPHEEADAFLQALDAA
;
A
#
# COMPACT_ATOMS: atom_id res chain seq x y z
N MET A 1 18.96 9.61 16.85
CA MET A 1 19.17 8.89 15.58
C MET A 1 17.81 8.47 15.06
N GLY A 2 17.58 8.52 13.74
CA GLY A 2 16.34 8.01 13.16
C GLY A 2 16.34 6.47 13.08
N PHE A 3 15.17 5.87 12.98
CA PHE A 3 15.01 4.42 12.83
C PHE A 3 14.09 4.10 11.65
N TYR A 4 14.36 2.99 10.98
CA TYR A 4 13.49 2.45 9.94
C TYR A 4 12.55 1.43 10.55
N GLY A 5 11.24 1.61 10.36
CA GLY A 5 10.25 0.76 11.01
C GLY A 5 8.86 0.92 10.40
N PRO A 6 7.90 0.16 10.94
CA PRO A 6 6.52 0.28 10.53
C PRO A 6 5.94 1.63 10.96
N GLU A 7 5.17 2.25 10.06
CA GLU A 7 4.50 3.53 10.29
C GLU A 7 3.00 3.33 10.50
N PRO A 8 2.34 4.18 11.30
CA PRO A 8 0.93 4.03 11.59
C PRO A 8 0.10 4.43 10.37
N PHE A 9 -0.99 3.72 10.09
CA PHE A 9 -1.93 4.07 9.02
C PHE A 9 -3.38 4.11 9.50
N GLU A 10 -4.20 4.87 8.79
CA GLU A 10 -5.63 5.03 9.11
C GLU A 10 -6.49 4.29 8.09
N ARG A 11 -6.17 4.44 6.80
CA ARG A 11 -6.93 3.85 5.70
C ARG A 11 -6.00 3.15 4.73
N ALA A 12 -6.41 1.96 4.28
CA ALA A 12 -5.74 1.21 3.23
C ALA A 12 -6.75 0.78 2.18
N THR A 13 -6.39 0.93 0.91
CA THR A 13 -7.19 0.49 -0.24
C THR A 13 -6.33 -0.33 -1.18
N ALA A 14 -6.92 -1.37 -1.75
CA ALA A 14 -6.25 -2.27 -2.66
C ALA A 14 -7.13 -2.51 -3.89
N THR A 15 -6.54 -2.31 -5.07
CA THR A 15 -7.21 -2.47 -6.34
C THR A 15 -6.35 -3.31 -7.27
N TYR A 16 -6.90 -4.38 -7.81
CA TYR A 16 -6.26 -5.21 -8.82
C TYR A 16 -6.82 -4.88 -10.20
N VAL A 17 -5.92 -4.49 -11.11
CA VAL A 17 -6.26 -4.16 -12.49
C VAL A 17 -5.82 -5.30 -13.38
N TRP A 18 -6.77 -5.90 -14.10
CA TRP A 18 -6.48 -6.95 -15.08
C TRP A 18 -5.93 -6.33 -16.37
N LEU A 19 -4.67 -6.59 -16.72
CA LEU A 19 -4.02 -5.98 -17.90
C LEU A 19 -4.21 -6.78 -19.20
N GLY A 20 -4.91 -7.91 -19.16
CA GLY A 20 -5.25 -8.71 -20.33
C GLY A 20 -5.67 -10.14 -19.98
N LEU A 21 -6.26 -10.85 -20.95
CA LEU A 21 -6.57 -12.28 -20.79
C LEU A 21 -5.26 -13.07 -20.60
N ARG A 22 -5.06 -13.64 -19.40
CA ARG A 22 -3.88 -14.43 -18.99
C ARG A 22 -2.59 -13.63 -18.81
N VAL A 23 -2.64 -12.30 -18.77
CA VAL A 23 -1.49 -11.46 -18.40
C VAL A 23 -1.56 -11.14 -16.91
N PRO A 24 -0.44 -11.23 -16.15
CA PRO A 24 -0.42 -10.77 -14.76
C PRO A 24 -0.88 -9.32 -14.68
N GLY A 25 -1.90 -9.07 -13.86
CA GLY A 25 -2.39 -7.72 -13.57
C GLY A 25 -1.46 -6.94 -12.64
N ALA A 26 -1.87 -5.72 -12.36
CA ALA A 26 -1.20 -4.82 -11.42
C ALA A 26 -2.04 -4.68 -10.15
N LEU A 27 -1.46 -4.97 -8.99
CA LEU A 27 -2.05 -4.68 -7.70
C LEU A 27 -1.59 -3.31 -7.23
N ILE A 28 -2.51 -2.36 -7.20
CA ILE A 28 -2.27 -1.00 -6.73
C ILE A 28 -2.75 -0.92 -5.30
N VAL A 29 -1.83 -0.60 -4.39
CA VAL A 29 -2.13 -0.43 -2.97
C VAL A 29 -1.84 1.00 -2.59
N GLU A 30 -2.80 1.61 -1.91
CA GLU A 30 -2.73 2.97 -1.44
C GLU A 30 -3.03 2.99 0.06
N VAL A 31 -2.19 3.70 0.79
CA VAL A 31 -2.28 3.82 2.24
C VAL A 31 -2.18 5.28 2.64
N GLU A 32 -3.09 5.68 3.52
CA GLU A 32 -3.17 7.02 4.08
C GLU A 32 -3.12 6.93 5.60
N GLY A 33 -2.41 7.86 6.22
CA GLY A 33 -2.27 7.89 7.67
C GLY A 33 -1.54 9.13 8.18
N ASN A 34 -1.34 9.13 9.50
CA ASN A 34 -0.66 10.21 10.22
C ASN A 34 0.59 9.64 10.89
N ALA A 35 1.75 9.83 10.26
CA ALA A 35 3.05 9.40 10.78
C ALA A 35 3.66 10.46 11.71
N PRO A 36 4.66 10.15 12.54
CA PRO A 36 5.42 11.15 13.30
C PRO A 36 5.97 12.28 12.40
N ARG A 37 6.05 13.51 12.92
CA ARG A 37 6.34 14.74 12.14
C ARG A 37 7.65 14.76 11.34
N TYR A 38 8.60 13.89 11.66
CA TYR A 38 9.89 13.77 10.96
C TYR A 38 10.03 12.42 10.27
N THR A 39 8.93 11.88 9.78
CA THR A 39 8.93 10.62 9.02
C THR A 39 9.14 10.90 7.54
N THR A 40 10.09 10.20 6.94
CA THR A 40 10.42 10.32 5.52
C THR A 40 10.56 8.94 4.87
N GLY A 41 10.53 8.90 3.53
CA GLY A 41 10.72 7.64 2.80
C GLY A 41 9.65 6.59 3.12
N ILE A 42 8.41 7.02 3.37
CA ILE A 42 7.30 6.10 3.60
C ILE A 42 7.04 5.31 2.31
N GLN A 43 7.06 4.00 2.42
CA GLN A 43 6.93 3.06 1.31
C GLN A 43 6.16 1.82 1.73
N LEU A 44 5.53 1.18 0.75
CA LEU A 44 4.83 -0.08 0.93
C LEU A 44 5.78 -1.21 0.53
N VAL A 45 6.08 -2.09 1.47
CA VAL A 45 7.03 -3.19 1.28
C VAL A 45 6.30 -4.51 1.41
N ARG A 46 6.47 -5.39 0.42
CA ARG A 46 5.95 -6.76 0.50
C ARG A 46 6.78 -7.56 1.50
N ASP A 47 6.12 -8.25 2.43
CA ASP A 47 6.76 -9.23 3.31
C ASP A 47 7.02 -10.54 2.54
N PRO A 48 8.29 -10.92 2.25
CA PRO A 48 8.59 -12.13 1.50
C PRO A 48 8.46 -13.41 2.33
N ARG A 49 8.37 -13.30 3.66
CA ARG A 49 8.28 -14.44 4.59
C ARG A 49 6.84 -14.79 4.94
N PHE A 50 5.89 -13.94 4.58
CA PHE A 50 4.48 -14.21 4.83
C PHE A 50 3.96 -15.34 3.94
N VAL A 51 3.39 -16.38 4.56
CA VAL A 51 2.84 -17.56 3.89
C VAL A 51 1.32 -17.51 3.94
N GLY A 52 0.66 -17.84 2.84
CA GLY A 52 -0.81 -17.93 2.76
C GLY A 52 -1.51 -16.68 2.20
N GLY A 53 -0.76 -15.72 1.66
CA GLY A 53 -1.33 -14.55 0.99
C GLY A 53 -0.30 -13.49 0.65
N LEU A 54 -0.77 -12.26 0.53
CA LEU A 54 0.09 -11.09 0.36
C LEU A 54 -0.02 -10.20 1.59
N LYS A 55 1.12 -9.94 2.22
CA LYS A 55 1.25 -8.97 3.30
C LYS A 55 2.12 -7.80 2.86
N ILE A 56 1.66 -6.61 3.17
CA ILE A 56 2.31 -5.34 2.86
C ILE A 56 2.53 -4.59 4.17
N ASP A 57 3.78 -4.29 4.44
CA ASP A 57 4.19 -3.46 5.57
C ASP A 57 4.32 -2.00 5.11
N VAL A 58 3.73 -1.10 5.89
CA VAL A 58 3.88 0.35 5.71
C VAL A 58 5.14 0.77 6.46
N MET A 59 6.21 1.08 5.75
CA MET A 59 7.52 1.28 6.35
C MET A 59 8.05 2.68 6.08
N GLY A 60 8.74 3.29 7.03
CA GLY A 60 9.30 4.63 6.89
C GLY A 60 10.52 4.86 7.78
N TRP A 61 11.21 5.97 7.53
CA TRP A 61 12.30 6.46 8.37
C TRP A 61 11.76 7.52 9.31
N THR A 62 11.55 7.16 10.57
CA THR A 62 11.19 8.12 11.63
C THR A 62 12.46 8.83 12.12
N GLY A 63 12.48 10.15 11.99
CA GLY A 63 13.52 11.04 12.50
C GLY A 63 13.50 11.23 14.02
N PRO A 64 14.09 12.31 14.56
CA PRO A 64 14.05 12.59 15.99
C PRO A 64 12.61 12.61 16.52
N LEU A 65 12.39 12.00 17.70
CA LEU A 65 11.08 12.04 18.35
C LEU A 65 10.69 13.49 18.63
N SER A 66 9.56 13.89 18.10
CA SER A 66 8.99 15.23 18.26
C SER A 66 7.50 15.13 18.47
N SER A 67 6.91 16.16 19.05
CA SER A 67 5.47 16.23 19.21
C SER A 67 4.79 16.50 17.85
N GLY A 68 3.67 15.82 17.64
CA GLY A 68 2.82 15.98 16.47
C GLY A 68 3.01 14.91 15.39
N THR A 69 2.05 14.88 14.48
CA THR A 69 1.99 13.98 13.35
C THR A 69 1.96 14.77 12.04
N GLN A 70 2.31 14.10 10.95
CA GLN A 70 2.22 14.58 9.59
C GLN A 70 1.39 13.58 8.79
N SER A 71 0.40 14.08 8.05
CA SER A 71 -0.38 13.26 7.14
C SER A 71 0.48 12.82 5.96
N TYR A 72 0.28 11.58 5.54
CA TYR A 72 0.92 11.04 4.36
C TYR A 72 -0.07 10.21 3.55
N LYS A 73 0.20 10.13 2.26
CA LYS A 73 -0.45 9.26 1.31
C LYS A 73 0.65 8.60 0.49
N VAL A 74 0.68 7.27 0.49
CA VAL A 74 1.65 6.50 -0.28
C VAL A 74 0.92 5.50 -1.15
N ARG A 75 1.37 5.37 -2.39
CA ARG A 75 0.84 4.42 -3.37
C ARG A 75 1.99 3.60 -3.92
N HIS A 76 1.78 2.30 -4.07
CA HIS A 76 2.73 1.42 -4.73
C HIS A 76 2.01 0.36 -5.57
N THR A 77 2.63 0.03 -6.69
CA THR A 77 2.11 -0.97 -7.62
C THR A 77 2.95 -2.23 -7.52
N PHE A 78 2.32 -3.32 -7.11
CA PHE A 78 2.92 -4.64 -7.04
C PHE A 78 2.51 -5.44 -8.27
N GLN A 79 3.48 -6.02 -8.95
CA GLN A 79 3.21 -7.01 -10.01
C GLN A 79 2.93 -8.38 -9.38
N GLY A 80 1.96 -9.11 -9.93
CA GLY A 80 1.74 -10.48 -9.49
C GLY A 80 0.34 -11.02 -9.75
N VAL A 81 0.05 -12.10 -9.03
CA VAL A 81 -1.23 -12.82 -9.09
C VAL A 81 -2.26 -12.08 -8.25
N PHE A 82 -3.52 -12.13 -8.69
CA PHE A 82 -4.64 -11.64 -7.92
C PHE A 82 -4.75 -12.38 -6.57
N HIS A 83 -4.80 -11.59 -5.49
CA HIS A 83 -5.18 -12.07 -4.17
C HIS A 83 -6.50 -11.40 -3.80
N PRO A 84 -7.55 -12.14 -3.40
CA PRO A 84 -8.84 -11.55 -3.05
C PRO A 84 -8.78 -10.66 -1.82
N THR A 85 -7.84 -10.95 -0.91
CA THR A 85 -7.57 -10.19 0.29
C THR A 85 -6.08 -10.03 0.47
N ILE A 86 -5.65 -8.88 0.97
CA ILE A 86 -4.28 -8.61 1.38
C ILE A 86 -4.24 -8.21 2.85
N VAL A 87 -3.09 -8.39 3.49
CA VAL A 87 -2.86 -7.92 4.86
C VAL A 87 -2.01 -6.66 4.80
N VAL A 88 -2.48 -5.56 5.37
CA VAL A 88 -1.71 -4.33 5.52
C VAL A 88 -1.33 -4.17 6.98
N HIS A 89 -0.04 -4.00 7.25
CA HIS A 89 0.51 -3.89 8.59
C HIS A 89 1.25 -2.57 8.76
N GLY A 90 0.91 -1.86 9.82
CA GLY A 90 1.61 -0.67 10.29
C GLY A 90 1.83 -0.76 11.79
N SER A 91 2.47 0.26 12.37
CA SER A 91 2.83 0.21 13.80
C SER A 91 1.63 0.27 14.75
N ASN A 92 0.50 0.81 14.30
CA ASN A 92 -0.71 0.94 15.11
C ASN A 92 -1.68 -0.23 14.96
N LYS A 93 -1.78 -0.83 13.76
CA LYS A 93 -2.73 -1.92 13.47
C LYS A 93 -2.26 -2.81 12.33
N THR A 94 -2.87 -4.00 12.29
CA THR A 94 -2.88 -4.88 11.12
C THR A 94 -4.32 -4.99 10.63
N GLU A 95 -4.54 -4.82 9.34
CA GLU A 95 -5.88 -4.86 8.74
C GLU A 95 -5.88 -5.77 7.51
N VAL A 96 -6.94 -6.57 7.38
CA VAL A 96 -7.20 -7.34 6.16
C VAL A 96 -8.03 -6.48 5.22
N VAL A 97 -7.51 -6.22 4.04
CA VAL A 97 -8.13 -5.36 3.02
C VAL A 97 -8.60 -6.23 1.87
N GLU A 98 -9.88 -6.11 1.53
CA GLU A 98 -10.46 -6.73 0.34
C GLU A 98 -9.99 -6.02 -0.92
N VAL A 99 -9.54 -6.79 -1.91
CA VAL A 99 -9.01 -6.26 -3.16
C VAL A 99 -10.14 -6.06 -4.14
N LYS A 100 -10.38 -4.81 -4.53
CA LYS A 100 -11.34 -4.47 -5.59
C LYS A 100 -10.76 -4.86 -6.93
N GLN A 101 -11.53 -5.56 -7.75
CA GLN A 101 -11.09 -5.95 -9.09
C GLN A 101 -11.62 -4.97 -10.12
N ILE A 102 -10.75 -4.59 -11.06
CA ILE A 102 -11.13 -3.80 -12.23
C ILE A 102 -10.88 -4.65 -13.47
N PRO A 103 -11.94 -4.98 -14.23
CA PRO A 103 -11.81 -5.78 -15.44
C PRO A 103 -10.98 -5.03 -16.48
N HIS A 104 -10.37 -5.78 -17.40
CA HIS A 104 -9.47 -5.23 -18.42
C HIS A 104 -10.11 -4.13 -19.27
N GLU A 105 -11.41 -4.25 -19.57
CA GLU A 105 -12.18 -3.27 -20.34
C GLU A 105 -12.20 -1.87 -19.69
N GLU A 106 -12.09 -1.81 -18.36
CA GLU A 106 -12.09 -0.59 -17.57
C GLU A 106 -10.68 -0.19 -17.10
N ALA A 107 -9.67 -1.02 -17.39
CA ALA A 107 -8.30 -0.83 -16.91
C ALA A 107 -7.70 0.49 -17.42
N ASP A 108 -7.84 0.79 -18.71
CA ASP A 108 -7.24 1.99 -19.31
C ASP A 108 -7.84 3.27 -18.72
N ALA A 109 -9.16 3.32 -18.56
CA ALA A 109 -9.84 4.45 -17.95
C ALA A 109 -9.44 4.65 -16.48
N PHE A 110 -9.31 3.56 -15.73
CA PHE A 110 -8.87 3.61 -14.34
C PHE A 110 -7.41 4.06 -14.20
N LEU A 111 -6.50 3.52 -15.03
CA LEU A 111 -5.10 3.92 -15.02
C LEU A 111 -4.93 5.40 -15.39
N GLN A 112 -5.68 5.89 -16.39
CA GLN A 112 -5.70 7.33 -16.71
C GLN A 112 -6.21 8.19 -15.55
N ALA A 113 -7.28 7.75 -14.86
CA ALA A 113 -7.80 8.47 -13.70
C ALA A 113 -6.81 8.48 -12.52
N LEU A 114 -6.01 7.42 -12.37
CA LEU A 114 -4.98 7.31 -11.34
C LEU A 114 -3.75 8.19 -11.60
N ASP A 115 -3.38 8.36 -12.87
CA ASP A 115 -2.25 9.23 -13.27
C ASP A 115 -2.63 10.73 -13.21
N ALA A 116 -3.92 11.04 -13.36
CA ALA A 116 -4.42 12.42 -13.26
C ALA A 116 -4.60 12.92 -11.81
N ALA A 117 -4.44 12.04 -10.81
CA ALA A 117 -4.66 12.30 -9.37
C ALA A 117 -3.35 12.36 -8.59
#